data_AF-A0A4U5PES6-F1
#
_entry.id   AF-A0A4U5PES6-F1
#
_cell.length_a   1.000
_cell.length_b   1.000
_cell.length_c   1.000
_cell.angle_alpha   90.00
_cell.angle_beta   90.00
_cell.angle_gamma   90.00
#
_symmetry.space_group_name_H-M   'P 1'
#
loop_
_entity.id
_entity.type
_entity.pdbx_description
1 polymer ?
#
loop_
_entity_poly.entity_id
_entity_poly.type
_entity_poly.pdbx_seq_one_letter_code
_entity_poly.pdbx_strand_id
1 'polypeptide(L)'
;MLRHNHKRFLEVLSEYFEMHLFTLRTRRYAQAVIEHLDPEGRFFGDRLVSREEIPDGDKFEVMKKAFPDGHEHVVAVDDSKEIWHDMPNLVLIRSFDFFQDPRFVLVGGPARCFPCRRDDYLIGTAHQLIHVHRKFFDYHDKDERKSTAELFVKIMRDLEVIERAAAMFRELVQDEDQFWSLIFKQLKDNVV
;
A
#
# COMPACT_ATOMS: atom_id res chain seq x y z
N MET A 1 14.58 9.81 6.13
CA MET A 1 14.79 8.38 5.85
C MET A 1 13.56 7.83 5.16
N LEU A 2 13.70 6.91 4.21
CA LEU A 2 12.62 6.31 3.45
C LEU A 2 12.47 4.83 3.79
N ARG A 3 11.24 4.29 3.68
CA ARG A 3 10.95 2.89 3.97
C ARG A 3 11.75 1.96 3.04
N HIS A 4 12.21 0.82 3.54
CA HIS A 4 12.99 -0.13 2.73
C HIS A 4 12.16 -0.58 1.50
N ASN A 5 12.82 -0.82 0.36
CA ASN A 5 12.19 -1.18 -0.92
C ASN A 5 11.23 -0.15 -1.58
N HIS A 6 11.15 1.10 -1.10
CA HIS A 6 10.27 2.13 -1.68
C HIS A 6 10.43 2.34 -3.19
N LYS A 7 11.66 2.36 -3.73
CA LYS A 7 11.88 2.56 -5.18
C LYS A 7 11.29 1.42 -5.99
N ARG A 8 11.61 0.18 -5.62
CA ARG A 8 11.12 -1.01 -6.31
C ARG A 8 9.60 -1.12 -6.21
N PHE A 9 9.03 -0.75 -5.06
CA PHE A 9 7.60 -0.68 -4.84
C PHE A 9 6.91 0.26 -5.85
N LEU A 10 7.40 1.50 -5.97
CA LEU A 10 6.85 2.48 -6.91
C LEU A 10 7.02 2.04 -8.37
N GLU A 11 8.20 1.50 -8.72
CA GLU A 11 8.45 0.96 -10.07
C GLU A 11 7.46 -0.11 -10.46
N VAL A 12 7.31 -1.14 -9.62
CA VAL A 12 6.43 -2.26 -9.93
C VAL A 12 4.98 -1.79 -10.00
N LEU A 13 4.50 -0.98 -9.05
CA LEU A 13 3.11 -0.53 -9.05
C LEU A 13 2.79 0.45 -10.19
N SER A 14 3.78 1.19 -10.71
CA SER A 14 3.58 2.08 -11.85
C SER A 14 3.15 1.34 -13.14
N GLU A 15 3.37 0.04 -13.23
CA GLU A 15 2.91 -0.80 -14.35
C GLU A 15 1.40 -1.14 -14.26
N TYR A 16 0.81 -1.01 -13.07
CA TYR A 16 -0.56 -1.44 -12.77
C TYR A 16 -1.48 -0.26 -12.37
N PHE A 17 -0.93 0.82 -11.82
CA PHE A 17 -1.70 1.91 -11.22
C PHE A 17 -1.19 3.29 -11.65
N GLU A 18 -2.13 4.21 -11.88
CA GLU A 18 -1.82 5.64 -11.86
C GLU A 18 -1.72 6.11 -10.41
N MET A 19 -0.54 6.60 -10.00
CA MET A 19 -0.28 6.94 -8.60
C MET A 19 -0.57 8.41 -8.30
N HIS A 20 -1.32 8.65 -7.23
CA HIS A 20 -1.59 9.97 -6.65
C HIS A 20 -1.02 10.05 -5.23
N LEU A 21 -0.53 11.23 -4.83
CA LEU A 21 -0.06 11.46 -3.46
C LEU A 21 -1.06 12.34 -2.69
N PHE A 22 -1.66 11.78 -1.65
CA PHE A 22 -2.54 12.51 -0.72
C PHE A 22 -1.89 12.64 0.65
N THR A 23 -1.64 13.87 1.11
CA THR A 23 -0.93 14.10 2.37
C THR A 23 -1.49 15.27 3.16
N LEU A 24 -1.61 15.10 4.49
CA LEU A 24 -1.92 16.20 5.41
C LEU A 24 -0.68 17.04 5.76
N ARG A 25 0.36 17.03 4.92
CA ARG A 25 1.53 17.90 5.02
C ARG A 25 1.41 19.05 4.01
N THR A 26 2.16 20.12 4.25
CA THR A 26 2.15 21.28 3.35
C THR A 26 2.67 20.91 1.96
N ARG A 27 2.17 21.59 0.93
CA ARG A 27 2.62 21.43 -0.46
C ARG A 27 4.15 21.42 -0.58
N ARG A 28 4.80 22.41 0.04
CA ARG A 28 6.26 22.57 0.01
C ARG A 28 7.00 21.37 0.60
N TYR A 29 6.49 20.82 1.71
CA TYR A 29 7.11 19.64 2.31
C TYR A 29 6.94 18.41 1.42
N ALA A 30 5.74 18.21 0.88
CA ALA A 30 5.45 17.08 -0.01
C ALA A 30 6.31 17.13 -1.28
N GLN A 31 6.44 18.31 -1.90
CA GLN A 31 7.29 18.51 -3.08
C GLN A 31 8.76 18.16 -2.79
N ALA A 32 9.31 18.64 -1.67
CA ALA A 32 10.68 18.30 -1.28
C ALA A 32 10.87 16.79 -1.10
N VAL A 33 9.87 16.05 -0.62
CA VAL A 33 9.93 14.59 -0.51
C VAL A 33 9.80 13.92 -1.89
N ILE A 34 8.91 14.41 -2.76
CA ILE A 34 8.74 13.91 -4.12
C ILE A 34 10.02 14.08 -4.93
N GLU A 35 10.73 15.21 -4.82
CA GLU A 35 12.02 15.42 -5.50
C GLU A 35 13.05 14.31 -5.18
N HIS A 36 12.96 13.68 -4.00
CA HIS A 36 13.80 12.55 -3.63
C HIS A 36 13.25 11.20 -4.09
N LEU A 37 11.92 11.04 -4.14
CA LEU A 37 11.24 9.78 -4.50
C LEU A 37 11.07 9.59 -6.01
N ASP A 38 10.78 10.67 -6.71
CA ASP A 38 10.39 10.74 -8.11
C ASP A 38 11.03 11.97 -8.79
N PRO A 39 12.38 12.03 -8.88
CA PRO A 39 13.08 13.17 -9.45
C PRO A 39 12.76 13.41 -10.93
N GLU A 40 12.32 12.37 -11.64
CA GLU A 40 11.94 12.42 -13.05
C GLU A 40 10.44 12.70 -13.26
N GLY A 41 9.65 12.76 -12.17
CA GLY A 41 8.21 13.00 -12.24
C GLY A 41 7.41 11.87 -12.92
N ARG A 42 7.96 10.65 -12.96
CA ARG A 42 7.38 9.50 -13.67
C ARG A 42 6.24 8.82 -12.90
N PHE A 43 6.23 8.94 -11.57
CA PHE A 43 5.28 8.23 -10.71
C PHE A 43 4.07 9.09 -10.38
N PHE A 44 4.30 10.32 -9.90
CA PHE A 44 3.22 11.18 -9.41
C PHE A 44 2.90 12.32 -10.39
N GLY A 45 3.88 12.80 -11.16
CA GLY A 45 3.69 13.99 -11.99
C GLY A 45 3.10 15.14 -11.17
N ASP A 46 2.02 15.75 -11.68
CA ASP A 46 1.30 16.84 -11.00
C ASP A 46 0.22 16.35 -9.99
N ARG A 47 0.08 15.03 -9.79
CA ARG A 47 -0.98 14.39 -8.97
C ARG A 47 -0.68 14.41 -7.47
N LEU A 48 -0.37 15.60 -6.94
CA LEU A 48 -0.20 15.86 -5.52
C LEU A 48 -1.42 16.61 -4.97
N VAL A 49 -2.01 16.06 -3.91
CA VAL A 49 -3.02 16.71 -3.07
C VAL A 49 -2.43 16.86 -1.67
N SER A 50 -2.15 18.10 -1.27
CA SER A 50 -1.56 18.44 0.03
C SER A 50 -2.61 18.93 1.03
N ARG A 51 -2.17 19.31 2.23
CA ARG A 51 -3.05 19.79 3.32
C ARG A 51 -3.94 20.93 2.87
N GLU A 52 -3.40 21.83 2.06
CA GLU A 52 -4.07 23.02 1.56
C GLU A 52 -5.32 22.67 0.73
N GLU A 53 -5.33 21.50 0.09
CA GLU A 53 -6.43 20.97 -0.72
C GLU A 53 -7.32 19.97 0.04
N ILE A 54 -7.01 19.68 1.31
CA ILE A 54 -7.75 18.73 2.15
C ILE A 54 -8.41 19.44 3.34
N PRO A 55 -9.59 20.06 3.13
CA PRO A 55 -10.33 20.70 4.22
C PRO A 55 -10.71 19.66 5.29
N ASP A 56 -10.67 20.08 6.55
CA ASP A 56 -11.03 19.28 7.73
C ASP A 56 -10.22 17.98 7.92
N GLY A 57 -9.21 17.73 7.08
CA GLY A 57 -8.40 16.52 7.11
C GLY A 57 -9.04 15.30 6.46
N ASP A 58 -10.19 15.45 5.79
CA ASP A 58 -10.92 14.34 5.17
C ASP A 58 -10.37 14.02 3.77
N LYS A 59 -9.51 13.00 3.69
CA LYS A 59 -8.94 12.56 2.41
C LYS A 59 -9.98 11.88 1.52
N PHE A 60 -10.98 11.23 2.11
CA PHE A 60 -11.97 10.45 1.38
C PHE A 60 -12.93 11.34 0.59
N GLU A 61 -13.40 12.43 1.20
CA GLU A 61 -14.25 13.43 0.51
C GLU A 61 -13.52 14.12 -0.64
N VAL A 62 -12.24 14.45 -0.47
CA VAL A 62 -11.44 15.05 -1.55
C VAL A 62 -11.22 14.06 -2.69
N MET A 63 -10.92 12.80 -2.35
CA MET A 63 -10.75 11.75 -3.35
C MET A 63 -12.02 11.55 -4.18
N LYS A 64 -13.21 11.45 -3.54
CA LYS A 64 -14.49 11.34 -4.26
C LYS A 64 -14.75 12.51 -5.22
N LYS A 65 -14.26 13.72 -4.90
CA LYS A 65 -14.38 14.89 -5.79
C LYS A 65 -13.35 14.89 -6.92
N ALA A 66 -12.21 14.24 -6.71
CA ALA A 66 -11.14 14.15 -7.71
C ALA A 66 -11.49 13.16 -8.85
N PHE A 67 -12.35 12.18 -8.59
CA PHE A 67 -12.71 11.13 -9.55
C PHE A 67 -14.21 11.16 -9.90
N PRO A 68 -14.60 11.26 -11.19
CA PRO A 68 -16.00 11.34 -11.61
C PRO A 68 -16.88 10.17 -11.16
N ASP A 69 -16.31 8.95 -11.18
CA ASP A 69 -16.97 7.71 -10.77
C ASP A 69 -16.76 7.41 -9.27
N GLY A 70 -16.24 8.39 -8.51
CA GLY A 70 -16.00 8.27 -7.08
C GLY A 70 -14.85 7.32 -6.74
N HIS A 71 -15.12 6.37 -5.85
CA HIS A 71 -14.12 5.44 -5.31
C HIS A 71 -14.21 4.03 -5.89
N GLU A 72 -15.10 3.79 -6.86
CA GLU A 72 -14.93 2.66 -7.78
C GLU A 72 -13.54 2.82 -8.43
N HIS A 73 -12.78 1.84 -8.87
CA HIS A 73 -11.44 2.00 -9.49
C HIS A 73 -10.30 2.60 -8.64
N VAL A 74 -10.57 3.17 -7.46
CA VAL A 74 -9.52 3.72 -6.59
C VAL A 74 -9.11 2.70 -5.54
N VAL A 75 -7.84 2.70 -5.13
CA VAL A 75 -7.36 2.00 -3.94
C VAL A 75 -6.48 2.97 -3.17
N ALA A 76 -6.76 3.13 -1.87
CA ALA A 76 -5.94 3.95 -0.98
C ALA A 76 -4.96 3.07 -0.20
N VAL A 77 -3.75 3.57 0.04
CA VAL A 77 -2.75 2.93 0.91
C VAL A 77 -2.31 3.98 1.93
N ASP A 78 -2.63 3.77 3.20
CA ASP A 78 -2.35 4.73 4.26
C ASP A 78 -2.24 4.00 5.60
N ASP A 79 -1.60 4.60 6.60
CA ASP A 79 -1.46 4.05 7.93
C ASP A 79 -2.56 4.53 8.91
N SER A 80 -3.42 5.43 8.45
CA SER A 80 -4.40 6.13 9.28
C SER A 80 -5.84 5.91 8.78
N LYS A 81 -6.55 4.95 9.36
CA LYS A 81 -7.91 4.57 8.93
C LYS A 81 -8.93 5.70 9.13
N GLU A 82 -8.78 6.46 10.21
CA GLU A 82 -9.72 7.50 10.65
C GLU A 82 -9.75 8.67 9.67
N ILE A 83 -8.61 9.02 9.07
CA ILE A 83 -8.47 10.09 8.07
C ILE A 83 -9.24 9.78 6.78
N TRP A 84 -9.47 8.50 6.51
CA TRP A 84 -10.19 8.01 5.34
C TRP A 84 -11.64 7.61 5.65
N HIS A 85 -12.15 7.90 6.87
CA HIS A 85 -13.54 7.63 7.27
C HIS A 85 -13.99 6.19 6.95
N ASP A 86 -13.14 5.21 7.26
CA ASP A 86 -13.42 3.79 7.01
C ASP A 86 -13.70 3.45 5.52
N MET A 87 -13.06 4.17 4.59
CA MET A 87 -13.09 3.88 3.16
C MET A 87 -12.91 2.37 2.89
N PRO A 88 -13.82 1.71 2.16
CA PRO A 88 -13.84 0.25 2.03
C PRO A 88 -12.65 -0.31 1.24
N ASN A 89 -12.04 0.53 0.40
CA ASN A 89 -10.92 0.25 -0.48
C ASN A 89 -9.60 0.85 0.02
N LEU A 90 -9.44 0.90 1.35
CA LEU A 90 -8.19 1.26 2.03
C LEU A 90 -7.38 0.01 2.38
N VAL A 91 -6.17 -0.12 1.84
CA VAL A 91 -5.13 -0.99 2.39
C VAL A 91 -4.50 -0.28 3.57
N LEU A 92 -4.90 -0.67 4.78
CA LEU A 92 -4.28 -0.17 6.00
C LEU A 92 -2.88 -0.77 6.15
N ILE A 93 -1.85 0.07 6.13
CA ILE A 93 -0.47 -0.35 6.32
C ILE A 93 0.04 -0.01 7.73
N ARG A 94 1.05 -0.72 8.18
CA ARG A 94 1.71 -0.40 9.45
C ARG A 94 2.46 0.94 9.33
N SER A 95 2.30 1.79 10.36
CA SER A 95 3.07 3.02 10.56
C SER A 95 4.57 2.77 10.44
N PHE A 96 5.29 3.71 9.81
CA PHE A 96 6.73 3.63 9.63
C PHE A 96 7.47 4.49 10.68
N ASP A 97 7.70 3.89 11.85
CA ASP A 97 8.29 4.57 13.00
C ASP A 97 9.81 4.40 13.07
N PHE A 98 10.54 4.97 12.11
CA PHE A 98 12.01 4.86 12.11
C PHE A 98 12.66 5.56 13.32
N PHE A 99 12.19 6.76 13.67
CA PHE A 99 12.82 7.61 14.70
C PHE A 99 12.26 7.41 16.12
N GLN A 100 11.15 6.68 16.28
CA GLN A 100 10.50 6.48 17.59
C GLN A 100 10.88 5.15 18.24
N ASP A 101 11.74 4.33 17.61
CA ASP A 101 12.26 3.13 18.24
C ASP A 101 13.08 3.55 19.49
N PRO A 102 12.74 3.06 20.70
CA PRO A 102 13.48 3.38 21.92
C PRO A 102 14.95 2.92 21.90
N ARG A 103 15.39 2.20 20.86
CA ARG A 103 16.80 1.90 20.58
C ARG A 103 17.56 3.08 19.92
N PHE A 104 16.86 4.13 19.48
CA PHE A 104 17.42 5.43 19.10
C PHE A 104 17.51 6.41 20.27
N VAL A 105 17.48 5.94 21.52
CA VAL A 105 17.89 6.80 22.63
C VAL A 105 19.41 6.95 22.57
N LEU A 106 19.88 8.20 22.42
CA LEU A 106 21.28 8.58 22.58
C LEU A 106 21.71 8.41 24.05
N VAL A 107 21.77 7.18 24.57
CA VAL A 107 22.36 6.91 25.88
C VAL A 107 23.87 6.84 25.71
N GLY A 108 24.54 7.99 25.70
CA GLY A 108 25.95 8.17 26.07
C GLY A 108 27.02 7.24 25.48
N GLY A 109 26.78 6.62 24.31
CA GLY A 109 27.70 5.68 23.67
C GLY A 109 27.59 5.73 22.15
N PRO A 110 28.51 5.09 21.40
CA PRO A 110 28.45 5.08 19.94
C PRO A 110 27.09 4.52 19.50
N ALA A 111 26.45 5.20 18.56
CA ALA A 111 25.14 4.85 18.03
C ALA A 111 25.16 3.39 17.54
N ARG A 112 24.69 2.48 18.39
CA ARG A 112 24.46 1.09 17.98
C ARG A 112 23.12 1.11 17.26
N CYS A 113 23.17 1.18 15.92
CA CYS A 113 22.05 0.73 15.10
C CYS A 113 21.82 -0.75 15.45
N PHE A 114 20.92 -1.02 16.39
CA PHE A 114 20.33 -2.35 16.44
C PHE A 114 19.70 -2.59 15.06
N PRO A 115 19.90 -3.77 14.45
CA PRO A 115 19.30 -4.05 13.16
C PRO A 115 17.82 -3.71 13.23
N CYS A 116 17.41 -2.72 12.43
CA CYS A 116 16.01 -2.43 12.18
C CYS A 116 15.40 -3.79 11.80
N ARG A 117 14.27 -4.19 12.42
CA ARG A 117 13.54 -5.36 11.92
C ARG A 117 13.39 -5.16 10.41
N ARG A 118 13.73 -6.18 9.63
CA ARG A 118 13.68 -6.14 8.17
C ARG A 118 12.26 -5.69 7.77
N ASP A 119 12.13 -4.44 7.32
CA ASP A 119 10.84 -3.81 7.03
C ASP A 119 10.46 -4.13 5.59
N ASP A 120 10.04 -5.37 5.38
CA ASP A 120 9.68 -5.92 4.07
C ASP A 120 8.18 -5.73 3.77
N TYR A 121 7.50 -4.85 4.52
CA TYR A 121 6.06 -4.65 4.47
C TYR A 121 5.58 -4.19 3.09
N LEU A 122 6.39 -3.36 2.41
CA LEU A 122 6.06 -2.90 1.05
C LEU A 122 6.02 -4.04 0.03
N ILE A 123 6.77 -5.13 0.22
CA ILE A 123 6.72 -6.29 -0.68
C ILE A 123 5.36 -6.97 -0.57
N GLY A 124 4.90 -7.24 0.65
CA GLY A 124 3.58 -7.81 0.90
C GLY A 124 2.46 -6.92 0.36
N THR A 125 2.52 -5.62 0.64
CA THR A 125 1.56 -4.64 0.11
C THR A 125 1.54 -4.60 -1.41
N ALA A 126 2.70 -4.63 -2.09
CA ALA A 126 2.74 -4.68 -3.55
C ALA A 126 2.06 -5.94 -4.10
N HIS A 127 2.30 -7.10 -3.50
CA HIS A 127 1.63 -8.35 -3.88
C HIS A 127 0.12 -8.26 -3.71
N GLN A 128 -0.37 -7.74 -2.58
CA GLN A 128 -1.80 -7.54 -2.33
C GLN A 128 -2.42 -6.63 -3.40
N LEU A 129 -1.80 -5.49 -3.70
CA LEU A 129 -2.28 -4.53 -4.68
C LEU A 129 -2.32 -5.11 -6.10
N ILE A 130 -1.27 -5.81 -6.53
CA ILE A 130 -1.24 -6.46 -7.85
C ILE A 130 -2.30 -7.58 -7.93
N HIS A 131 -2.52 -8.31 -6.84
CA HIS A 131 -3.57 -9.33 -6.79
C HIS A 131 -4.96 -8.70 -6.92
N VAL A 132 -5.23 -7.62 -6.18
CA VAL A 132 -6.46 -6.83 -6.30
C VAL A 132 -6.66 -6.35 -7.73
N HIS A 133 -5.64 -5.75 -8.34
CA HIS A 133 -5.69 -5.27 -9.71
C HIS A 133 -6.10 -6.38 -10.69
N ARG A 134 -5.41 -7.52 -10.66
CA ARG A 134 -5.70 -8.64 -11.56
C ARG A 134 -7.13 -9.15 -11.40
N LYS A 135 -7.56 -9.34 -10.15
CA LYS A 135 -8.93 -9.78 -9.86
C LYS A 135 -9.97 -8.77 -10.33
N PHE A 136 -9.72 -7.48 -10.14
CA PHE A 136 -10.59 -6.44 -10.63
C PHE A 136 -10.81 -6.55 -12.15
N PHE A 137 -9.72 -6.68 -12.93
CA PHE A 137 -9.82 -6.84 -14.37
C PHE A 137 -10.39 -8.19 -14.81
N ASP A 138 -10.14 -9.29 -14.08
CA ASP A 138 -10.78 -10.59 -14.36
C ASP A 138 -12.32 -10.52 -14.29
N TYR A 139 -12.88 -9.74 -13.36
CA TYR A 139 -14.33 -9.52 -13.26
C TYR A 139 -14.84 -8.53 -14.30
N HIS A 140 -14.07 -7.46 -14.55
CA HIS A 140 -14.39 -6.45 -15.55
C HIS A 140 -14.53 -7.07 -16.95
N ASP A 141 -13.58 -7.93 -17.34
CA ASP A 141 -13.54 -8.56 -18.66
C ASP A 141 -14.66 -9.59 -18.89
N LYS A 142 -15.26 -10.10 -17.80
CA LYS A 142 -16.41 -11.02 -17.84
C LYS A 142 -17.77 -10.30 -17.89
N ASP A 143 -17.78 -8.97 -17.91
CA ASP A 143 -18.97 -8.10 -17.79
C ASP A 143 -19.83 -8.39 -16.52
N GLU A 144 -19.21 -9.02 -15.50
CA GLU A 144 -19.79 -9.22 -14.17
C GLU A 144 -19.54 -7.98 -13.31
N ARG A 145 -20.06 -6.82 -13.75
CA ARG A 145 -19.78 -5.53 -13.09
C ARG A 145 -20.19 -5.57 -11.62
N LYS A 146 -19.19 -5.51 -10.75
CA LYS A 146 -19.31 -5.31 -9.31
C LYS A 146 -18.60 -4.03 -8.95
N SER A 147 -19.05 -3.39 -7.87
CA SER A 147 -18.32 -2.21 -7.37
C SER A 147 -16.91 -2.65 -6.96
N THR A 148 -15.94 -1.76 -7.16
CA THR A 148 -14.57 -1.98 -6.71
C THR A 148 -14.55 -2.14 -5.20
N ALA A 149 -15.41 -1.43 -4.47
CA ALA A 149 -15.57 -1.62 -3.03
C ALA A 149 -15.99 -3.06 -2.66
N GLU A 150 -16.98 -3.63 -3.35
CA GLU A 150 -17.41 -5.02 -3.12
C GLU A 150 -16.31 -6.04 -3.45
N LEU A 151 -15.67 -5.88 -4.61
CA LEU A 151 -14.57 -6.74 -5.03
C LEU A 151 -13.41 -6.62 -4.05
N PHE A 152 -13.05 -5.41 -3.66
CA PHE A 152 -11.93 -5.14 -2.79
C PHE A 152 -12.16 -5.71 -1.39
N VAL A 153 -13.33 -5.52 -0.80
CA VAL A 153 -13.66 -6.12 0.51
C VAL A 153 -13.58 -7.64 0.45
N LYS A 154 -14.08 -8.25 -0.64
CA LYS A 154 -13.98 -9.71 -0.83
C LYS A 154 -12.53 -10.16 -0.98
N ILE A 155 -11.77 -9.51 -1.87
CA ILE A 155 -10.37 -9.84 -2.15
C ILE A 155 -9.51 -9.65 -0.90
N MET A 156 -9.70 -8.58 -0.15
CA MET A 156 -8.95 -8.33 1.08
C MET A 156 -9.28 -9.35 2.18
N ARG A 157 -10.55 -9.79 2.30
CA ARG A 157 -10.90 -10.91 3.19
C ARG A 157 -10.23 -12.21 2.77
N ASP A 158 -10.25 -12.51 1.47
CA ASP A 158 -9.59 -13.70 0.93
C ASP A 158 -8.07 -13.64 1.20
N LEU A 159 -7.45 -12.47 0.98
CA LEU A 159 -6.04 -12.21 1.27
C LEU A 159 -5.73 -12.32 2.76
N GLU A 160 -6.56 -11.81 3.67
CA GLU A 160 -6.37 -11.98 5.12
C GLU A 160 -6.43 -13.46 5.52
N VAL A 161 -7.35 -14.23 4.94
CA VAL A 161 -7.44 -15.68 5.17
C VAL A 161 -6.18 -16.37 4.66
N ILE A 162 -5.73 -16.01 3.46
CA ILE A 162 -4.49 -16.52 2.86
C ILE A 162 -3.30 -16.13 3.72
N GLU A 163 -3.19 -14.88 4.19
CA GLU A 163 -2.10 -14.39 5.02
C GLU A 163 -2.06 -15.05 6.39
N ARG A 164 -3.21 -15.32 7.00
CA ARG A 164 -3.29 -16.10 8.24
C ARG A 164 -2.88 -17.55 8.00
N ALA A 165 -3.35 -18.18 6.93
CA ALA A 165 -2.92 -19.52 6.54
C ALA A 165 -1.41 -19.55 6.28
N ALA A 166 -0.93 -18.59 5.50
CA ALA A 166 0.46 -18.32 5.19
C ALA A 166 1.32 -18.15 6.46
N ALA A 167 0.87 -17.36 7.43
CA ALA A 167 1.58 -17.18 8.71
C ALA A 167 1.67 -18.51 9.47
N MET A 168 0.59 -19.30 9.51
CA MET A 168 0.63 -20.66 10.08
C MET A 168 1.60 -21.58 9.34
N PHE A 169 1.70 -21.45 8.01
CA PHE A 169 2.62 -22.25 7.18
C PHE A 169 4.08 -21.76 7.22
N ARG A 170 4.34 -20.46 7.46
CA ARG A 170 5.70 -19.94 7.66
C ARG A 170 6.38 -20.49 8.91
N GLU A 171 5.60 -20.87 9.92
CA GLU A 171 6.13 -21.61 11.07
C GLU A 171 6.58 -23.04 10.69
N LEU A 172 6.11 -23.56 9.55
CA LEU A 172 6.38 -24.91 9.05
C LEU A 172 7.40 -24.94 7.90
N VAL A 173 7.59 -23.83 7.17
CA VAL A 173 8.47 -23.74 5.99
C VAL A 173 9.51 -22.66 6.21
N GLN A 174 10.79 -23.05 6.28
CA GLN A 174 11.91 -22.13 6.55
C GLN A 174 12.39 -21.32 5.34
N ASP A 175 11.94 -21.69 4.14
CA ASP A 175 12.32 -21.06 2.87
C ASP A 175 11.15 -20.19 2.35
N GLU A 176 11.32 -18.87 2.42
CA GLU A 176 10.33 -17.88 1.97
C GLU A 176 10.06 -17.97 0.46
N ASP A 177 11.05 -18.28 -0.38
CA ASP A 177 10.88 -18.36 -1.83
C ASP A 177 10.05 -19.58 -2.22
N GLN A 178 10.29 -20.72 -1.57
CA GLN A 178 9.49 -21.93 -1.73
C GLN A 178 8.05 -21.72 -1.22
N PHE A 179 7.92 -21.03 -0.09
CA PHE A 179 6.65 -20.72 0.54
C PHE A 179 5.75 -19.87 -0.36
N TRP A 180 6.27 -18.76 -0.91
CA TRP A 180 5.50 -17.91 -1.83
C TRP A 180 5.17 -18.66 -3.13
N SER A 181 6.08 -19.49 -3.65
CA SER A 181 5.81 -20.34 -4.82
C SER A 181 4.62 -21.30 -4.60
N LEU A 182 4.52 -21.92 -3.42
CA LEU A 182 3.41 -22.79 -3.03
C LEU A 182 2.09 -22.03 -2.91
N ILE A 183 2.08 -20.89 -2.22
CA ILE A 183 0.89 -20.05 -2.10
C ILE A 183 0.44 -19.59 -3.50
N PHE A 184 1.34 -19.12 -4.35
CA PHE A 184 0.99 -18.68 -5.70
C PHE A 184 0.48 -19.82 -6.59
N LYS A 185 0.99 -21.04 -6.42
CA LYS A 185 0.45 -22.21 -7.11
C LYS A 185 -0.99 -22.50 -6.65
N GLN A 186 -1.22 -22.53 -5.34
CA GLN A 186 -2.55 -22.77 -4.77
C GLN A 186 -3.57 -21.69 -5.17
N LEU A 187 -3.15 -20.42 -5.25
CA LEU A 187 -4.00 -19.31 -5.68
C LEU A 187 -4.27 -19.29 -7.18
N LYS A 188 -3.41 -19.87 -8.00
CA LYS A 188 -3.70 -20.10 -9.43
C LYS A 188 -4.65 -21.28 -9.61
N ASP A 189 -4.48 -22.34 -8.83
CA ASP A 189 -5.24 -23.58 -8.95
C ASP A 189 -6.68 -23.47 -8.40
N ASN A 190 -6.94 -22.54 -7.47
CA ASN A 190 -8.28 -22.25 -6.92
C ASN A 190 -9.10 -21.22 -7.74
N VAL A 191 -8.66 -20.88 -8.96
CA VAL A 191 -9.32 -19.92 -9.86
C VAL A 191 -9.76 -20.63 -11.16
N VAL A 192 -10.32 -21.83 -11.02
CA VAL A 192 -11.11 -22.51 -12.05
C VAL A 192 -12.55 -22.60 -11.59
#